data_AF-A0A359MTS9-F1
#
_entry.id   AF-A0A359MTS9-F1
#
_cell.length_a   1.000
_cell.length_b   1.000
_cell.length_c   1.000
_cell.angle_alpha   90.00
_cell.angle_beta   90.00
_cell.angle_gamma   90.00
#
_symmetry.space_group_name_H-M   'P 1'
#
loop_
_entity.id
_entity.type
_entity.pdbx_description
1 polymer ?
#
loop_
_entity_poly.entity_id
_entity_poly.type
_entity_poly.pdbx_seq_one_letter_code
_entity_poly.pdbx_strand_id
1 'polypeptide(L)'
;AFNSEENKMIGSKCFAELMQEKYQKFFNINLDCIGNKDYTSLFVYSNESDASHLLSNDLIDHLLSTGIVPIMKSQGIYNSDQESFENGIALTTINNTQSSNIHTLEDVPDNIDTDYLGTLAEALGNYITKEMNAEEFFAHIPLENKNKETEMRSYGRQSFSKEEFEETFDCKLDFANEALSNILIWDYRPVIKVNDSPDEMKVKTLQDIRHLVIELDYDKNWEGPEVRLDCITYKKDDPYEMEIMQAELAGGGYREGDLPDPITIEDASYYISEGNENMISSFHENDEYFLWISARIIDLFKMEEEPTHEEVVERYQERLPVDYIEGVTELLLRHED
;
A
#
# COMPACT_ATOMS: atom_id res chain seq x y z
N ALA A 1 10.32 20.06 17.36
CA ALA A 1 10.78 19.74 18.72
C ALA A 1 9.91 18.64 19.26
N PHE A 2 10.49 17.49 19.58
CA PHE A 2 9.76 16.36 20.14
C PHE A 2 9.68 16.49 21.66
N ASN A 3 8.54 16.13 22.21
CA ASN A 3 8.35 16.10 23.65
C ASN A 3 8.61 14.70 24.16
N SER A 4 9.11 14.58 25.41
CA SER A 4 9.27 13.28 26.07
C SER A 4 10.21 12.30 25.34
N GLU A 5 11.29 12.81 24.74
CA GLU A 5 12.42 12.00 24.24
C GLU A 5 13.01 11.17 25.39
N GLU A 6 13.35 11.84 26.51
CA GLU A 6 13.92 11.20 27.71
C GLU A 6 13.03 10.14 28.36
N ASN A 7 11.73 10.13 28.02
CA ASN A 7 10.76 9.11 28.42
C ASN A 7 10.57 8.06 27.32
N LYS A 8 11.65 7.66 26.65
CA LYS A 8 11.68 6.64 25.58
C LYS A 8 11.04 7.09 24.27
N MET A 9 11.34 8.31 23.83
CA MET A 9 11.03 8.81 22.49
C MET A 9 9.52 8.80 22.18
N ILE A 10 8.68 9.08 23.17
CA ILE A 10 7.22 8.98 23.00
C ILE A 10 6.74 9.98 21.93
N GLY A 11 7.22 11.22 21.99
CA GLY A 11 6.80 12.26 21.06
C GLY A 11 7.21 11.99 19.61
N SER A 12 8.45 11.55 19.39
CA SER A 12 8.93 11.21 18.04
C SER A 12 8.28 9.95 17.49
N LYS A 13 7.98 8.94 18.32
CA LYS A 13 7.20 7.76 17.89
C LYS A 13 5.83 8.14 17.36
N CYS A 14 5.05 8.88 18.16
CA CYS A 14 3.73 9.34 17.73
C CYS A 14 3.81 10.24 16.49
N PHE A 15 4.86 11.07 16.38
CA PHE A 15 5.03 11.91 15.21
C PHE A 15 5.46 11.11 13.96
N ALA A 16 6.35 10.13 14.11
CA ALA A 16 6.78 9.27 13.02
C ALA A 16 5.59 8.48 12.45
N GLU A 17 4.73 7.93 13.32
CA GLU A 17 3.46 7.30 12.95
C GLU A 17 2.58 8.27 12.15
N LEU A 18 2.34 9.48 12.66
CA LEU A 18 1.55 10.51 11.98
C LEU A 18 2.14 10.92 10.61
N MET A 19 3.47 10.96 10.49
CA MET A 19 4.13 11.32 9.23
C MET A 19 4.04 10.18 8.22
N GLN A 20 4.16 8.93 8.66
CA GLN A 20 3.93 7.75 7.81
C GLN A 20 2.50 7.69 7.27
N GLU A 21 1.52 8.15 8.06
CA GLU A 21 0.13 8.26 7.61
C GLU A 21 -0.06 9.34 6.53
N LYS A 22 0.66 10.46 6.63
CA LYS A 22 0.42 11.65 5.80
C LYS A 22 1.30 11.74 4.56
N TYR A 23 2.48 11.12 4.58
CA TYR A 23 3.49 11.28 3.55
C TYR A 23 4.02 9.92 3.12
N GLN A 24 4.02 9.67 1.81
CA GLN A 24 4.60 8.46 1.23
C GLN A 24 6.11 8.35 1.50
N LYS A 25 6.78 9.49 1.54
CA LYS A 25 8.23 9.59 1.67
C LYS A 25 8.57 10.75 2.57
N PHE A 26 9.38 10.50 3.59
CA PHE A 26 9.91 11.54 4.45
C PHE A 26 11.21 11.07 5.08
N PHE A 27 12.05 12.04 5.45
CA PHE A 27 13.33 11.84 6.10
C PHE A 27 13.40 12.68 7.38
N ASN A 28 14.13 12.17 8.37
CA ASN A 28 14.39 12.89 9.61
C ASN A 28 15.89 13.20 9.76
N ILE A 29 16.20 14.48 9.98
CA ILE A 29 17.51 14.90 10.49
C ILE A 29 17.28 15.38 11.92
N ASN A 30 17.65 14.56 12.89
CA ASN A 30 17.52 14.87 14.30
C ASN A 30 18.76 15.62 14.81
N LEU A 31 18.54 16.64 15.64
CA LEU A 31 19.63 17.40 16.29
C LEU A 31 19.50 17.21 17.79
N ASP A 32 20.51 16.60 18.41
CA ASP A 32 20.46 16.28 19.83
C ASP A 32 21.83 16.48 20.48
N CYS A 33 21.88 17.32 21.52
CA CYS A 33 23.12 17.67 22.23
C CYS A 33 24.27 18.11 21.30
N ILE A 34 24.00 19.08 20.42
CA ILE A 34 24.96 19.56 19.39
C ILE A 34 25.84 20.74 19.82
N GLY A 35 25.72 21.23 21.06
CA GLY A 35 26.30 22.51 21.47
C GLY A 35 27.41 22.45 22.50
N ASN A 36 27.95 21.28 22.83
CA ASN A 36 28.80 21.14 24.01
C ASN A 36 30.24 21.62 23.76
N LYS A 37 30.77 22.52 24.60
CA LYS A 37 32.13 23.10 24.45
C LYS A 37 33.27 22.09 24.50
N ASP A 38 33.11 21.00 25.22
CA ASP A 38 34.20 20.04 25.45
C ASP A 38 34.37 19.04 24.29
N TYR A 39 33.47 19.08 23.30
CA TYR A 39 33.45 18.14 22.19
C TYR A 39 33.59 18.87 20.86
N THR A 40 34.67 18.59 20.14
CA THR A 40 35.02 19.26 18.88
C THR A 40 34.62 18.49 17.63
N SER A 41 34.09 17.28 17.78
CA SER A 41 33.65 16.43 16.67
C SER A 41 32.13 16.33 16.66
N LEU A 42 31.56 16.36 15.45
CA LEU A 42 30.14 16.08 15.24
C LEU A 42 29.98 14.60 14.90
N PHE A 43 29.22 13.86 15.69
CA PHE A 43 28.89 12.48 15.38
C PHE A 43 27.62 12.43 14.53
N VAL A 44 27.67 11.63 13.46
CA VAL A 44 26.54 11.36 12.57
C VAL A 44 26.14 9.90 12.77
N TYR A 45 24.97 9.69 13.35
CA TYR A 45 24.37 8.37 13.55
C TYR A 45 23.33 8.15 12.46
N SER A 46 23.62 7.26 11.52
CA SER A 46 22.71 6.90 10.42
C SER A 46 21.86 5.71 10.81
N ASN A 47 20.57 5.75 10.50
CA ASN A 47 19.74 4.53 10.48
C ASN A 47 20.17 3.60 9.33
N GLU A 48 19.69 2.36 9.37
CA GLU A 48 20.13 1.27 8.48
C GLU A 48 19.56 1.34 7.05
N SER A 49 18.74 2.34 6.72
CA SER A 49 18.19 2.45 5.36
C SER A 49 19.23 3.01 4.38
N ASP A 50 19.15 2.57 3.11
CA ASP A 50 20.04 3.06 2.05
C ASP A 50 20.01 4.59 1.93
N ALA A 51 18.81 5.15 2.05
CA ALA A 51 18.63 6.58 1.91
C ALA A 51 19.15 7.36 3.16
N SER A 52 19.13 6.78 4.36
CA SER A 52 19.86 7.32 5.53
C SER A 52 21.38 7.30 5.32
N HIS A 53 21.91 6.22 4.75
CA HIS A 53 23.34 6.09 4.46
C HIS A 53 23.81 7.07 3.38
N LEU A 54 23.01 7.26 2.33
CA LEU A 54 23.30 8.25 1.29
C LEU A 54 23.30 9.67 1.85
N LEU A 55 22.23 10.04 2.59
CA LEU A 55 22.11 11.35 3.22
C LEU A 55 23.28 11.63 4.18
N SER A 56 23.66 10.65 5.00
CA SER A 56 24.73 10.83 5.96
C SER A 56 26.10 10.99 5.29
N ASN A 57 26.39 10.26 4.20
CA ASN A 57 27.63 10.44 3.44
C ASN A 57 27.69 11.82 2.77
N ASP A 58 26.61 12.22 2.10
CA ASP A 58 26.53 13.51 1.41
C ASP A 58 26.66 14.69 2.39
N LEU A 59 25.98 14.61 3.54
CA LEU A 59 26.11 15.60 4.62
C LEU A 59 27.54 15.65 5.18
N ILE A 60 28.21 14.51 5.35
CA ILE A 60 29.60 14.46 5.83
C ILE A 60 30.54 15.21 4.88
N ASP A 61 30.42 14.96 3.58
CA ASP A 61 31.24 15.61 2.55
C ASP A 61 31.04 17.13 2.57
N HIS A 62 29.77 17.57 2.70
CA HIS A 62 29.45 18.99 2.89
C HIS A 62 30.10 19.57 4.14
N LEU A 63 29.91 18.94 5.30
CA LEU A 63 30.41 19.45 6.58
C LEU A 63 31.93 19.55 6.60
N LEU A 64 32.64 18.59 6.00
CA LEU A 64 34.10 18.63 5.85
C LEU A 64 34.56 19.87 5.06
N SER A 65 33.79 20.29 4.04
CA SER A 65 34.10 21.50 3.27
C SER A 65 33.98 22.79 4.08
N THR A 66 33.20 22.77 5.17
CA THR A 66 32.99 23.92 6.08
C THR A 66 33.99 23.98 7.24
N GLY A 67 34.86 22.98 7.37
CA GLY A 67 35.82 22.87 8.48
C GLY A 67 35.25 22.23 9.75
N ILE A 68 34.00 21.77 9.73
CA ILE A 68 33.43 20.91 10.77
C ILE A 68 34.02 19.52 10.62
N VAL A 69 34.32 18.85 11.73
CA VAL A 69 34.87 17.48 11.73
C VAL A 69 33.76 16.48 12.04
N PRO A 70 33.05 15.96 11.03
CA PRO A 70 32.06 14.93 11.24
C PRO A 70 32.70 13.54 11.38
N ILE A 71 32.09 12.67 12.17
CA ILE A 71 32.49 11.28 12.37
C ILE A 71 31.26 10.40 12.24
N MET A 72 31.24 9.55 11.20
CA MET A 72 30.19 8.54 11.04
C MET A 72 30.28 7.50 12.17
N LYS A 73 29.12 7.14 12.72
CA LYS A 73 28.97 6.07 13.72
C LYS A 73 27.86 5.11 13.29
N SER A 74 28.06 3.83 13.61
CA SER A 74 27.03 2.80 13.45
C SER A 74 25.91 3.00 14.48
N GLN A 75 24.71 2.51 14.16
CA GLN A 75 23.58 2.46 15.09
C GLN A 75 23.88 1.73 16.41
N GLY A 76 23.10 2.05 17.45
CA GLY A 76 23.06 1.33 18.73
C GLY A 76 24.04 1.81 19.81
N ILE A 77 24.85 2.85 19.54
CA ILE A 77 25.72 3.49 20.54
C ILE A 77 25.07 4.75 21.13
N TYR A 78 24.23 5.43 20.35
CA TYR A 78 23.53 6.66 20.72
C TYR A 78 22.07 6.54 20.28
N ASN A 79 21.15 6.66 21.24
CA ASN A 79 19.72 6.52 21.01
C ASN A 79 19.09 7.89 21.19
N SER A 80 18.28 8.31 20.21
CA SER A 80 17.53 9.57 20.24
C SER A 80 16.38 9.47 19.25
N ASP A 81 15.60 10.55 19.09
CA ASP A 81 14.34 10.57 18.36
C ASP A 81 14.42 10.01 16.92
N GLN A 82 15.60 10.05 16.26
CA GLN A 82 15.81 9.48 14.92
C GLN A 82 15.48 7.99 14.84
N GLU A 83 15.60 7.23 15.95
CA GLU A 83 15.28 5.80 15.98
C GLU A 83 13.79 5.52 15.73
N SER A 84 12.94 6.53 15.91
CA SER A 84 11.51 6.41 15.63
C SER A 84 11.19 6.42 14.14
N PHE A 85 12.17 6.75 13.30
CA PHE A 85 12.02 6.92 11.86
C PHE A 85 12.77 5.79 11.14
N GLU A 86 12.18 5.18 10.10
CA GLU A 86 12.94 4.24 9.25
C GLU A 86 14.10 4.95 8.53
N ASN A 87 13.80 6.17 8.06
CA ASN A 87 14.64 7.04 7.26
C ASN A 87 15.08 8.23 8.12
N GLY A 88 16.14 8.05 8.88
CA GLY A 88 16.63 9.05 9.85
C GLY A 88 18.15 9.10 9.99
N ILE A 89 18.64 10.26 10.38
CA ILE A 89 19.99 10.47 10.91
C ILE A 89 19.92 11.32 12.18
N ALA A 90 20.86 11.15 13.10
CA ALA A 90 21.05 12.03 14.25
C ALA A 90 22.43 12.67 14.25
N LEU A 91 22.45 13.97 14.60
CA LEU A 91 23.64 14.76 14.80
C LEU A 91 23.80 15.07 16.29
N THR A 92 24.97 14.77 16.84
CA THR A 92 25.29 15.05 18.24
C THR A 92 26.77 15.33 18.42
N THR A 93 27.13 16.13 19.44
CA THR A 93 28.53 16.26 19.87
C THR A 93 28.92 15.22 20.92
N ILE A 94 27.96 14.39 21.37
CA ILE A 94 28.15 13.40 22.43
C ILE A 94 28.54 12.05 21.83
N ASN A 95 29.77 11.60 22.10
CA ASN A 95 30.23 10.26 21.71
C ASN A 95 29.76 9.17 22.69
N ASN A 96 29.58 9.53 23.96
CA ASN A 96 29.19 8.61 25.04
C ASN A 96 28.47 9.38 26.15
N THR A 97 27.20 9.06 26.33
CA THR A 97 26.30 9.68 27.31
C THR A 97 26.79 9.51 28.75
N GLN A 98 27.41 8.37 29.09
CA GLN A 98 27.87 8.08 30.46
C GLN A 98 29.03 8.96 30.95
N SER A 99 29.82 9.50 30.01
CA SER A 99 30.98 10.34 30.30
C SER A 99 30.74 11.82 30.05
N SER A 100 29.55 12.18 29.59
CA SER A 100 29.19 13.56 29.29
C SER A 100 28.52 14.26 30.47
N ASN A 101 28.45 15.60 30.41
CA ASN A 101 27.75 16.41 31.40
C ASN A 101 26.22 16.42 31.20
N ILE A 102 25.69 15.79 30.16
CA ILE A 102 24.24 15.66 29.96
C ILE A 102 23.61 14.86 31.12
N HIS A 103 22.35 15.14 31.43
CA HIS A 103 21.64 14.54 32.57
C HIS A 103 22.30 14.82 33.94
N THR A 104 23.13 15.87 34.02
CA THR A 104 23.72 16.36 35.27
C THR A 104 23.34 17.82 35.51
N LEU A 105 23.66 18.35 36.69
CA LEU A 105 23.48 19.78 37.00
C LEU A 105 24.47 20.69 36.25
N GLU A 106 25.46 20.12 35.56
CA GLU A 106 26.45 20.84 34.74
C GLU A 106 25.98 21.00 33.28
N ASP A 107 24.80 20.50 32.93
CA ASP A 107 24.13 20.80 31.66
C ASP A 107 23.49 22.20 31.73
N VAL A 108 24.34 23.22 31.59
CA VAL A 108 23.99 24.63 31.76
C VAL A 108 24.44 25.47 30.57
N PRO A 109 23.80 26.63 30.31
CA PRO A 109 24.14 27.48 29.17
C PRO A 109 25.61 27.89 29.08
N ASP A 110 26.32 28.02 30.21
CA ASP A 110 27.73 28.40 30.24
C ASP A 110 28.65 27.35 29.58
N ASN A 111 28.19 26.10 29.44
CA ASN A 111 28.90 25.01 28.79
C ASN A 111 28.52 24.84 27.31
N ILE A 112 27.75 25.78 26.75
CA ILE A 112 27.34 25.77 25.33
C ILE A 112 28.30 26.60 24.46
N ASP A 113 28.85 26.00 23.42
CA ASP A 113 29.66 26.66 22.40
C ASP A 113 28.75 27.33 21.36
N THR A 114 28.46 28.61 21.59
CA THR A 114 27.59 29.40 20.71
C THR A 114 28.22 29.70 19.36
N ASP A 115 29.55 29.80 19.30
CA ASP A 115 30.26 30.11 18.04
C ASP A 115 30.28 28.88 17.13
N TYR A 116 30.52 27.69 17.73
CA TYR A 116 30.36 26.42 17.03
C TYR A 116 28.92 26.22 16.54
N LEU A 117 27.91 26.44 17.39
CA LEU A 117 26.50 26.32 16.99
C LEU A 117 26.14 27.26 15.84
N GLY A 118 26.66 28.49 15.82
CA GLY A 118 26.48 29.42 14.72
C GLY A 118 27.05 28.88 13.41
N THR A 119 28.26 28.33 13.46
CA THR A 119 28.93 27.72 12.31
C THR A 119 28.17 26.48 11.81
N LEU A 120 27.75 25.60 12.71
CA LEU A 120 26.97 24.41 12.37
C LEU A 120 25.60 24.77 11.80
N ALA A 121 24.91 25.77 12.35
CA ALA A 121 23.63 26.23 11.85
C ALA A 121 23.75 26.80 10.43
N GLU A 122 24.79 27.57 10.14
CA GLU A 122 25.05 28.07 8.78
C GLU A 122 25.36 26.91 7.80
N ALA A 123 26.21 25.96 8.22
CA ALA A 123 26.56 24.80 7.41
C ALA A 123 25.33 23.94 7.08
N LEU A 124 24.55 23.54 8.09
CA LEU A 124 23.34 22.73 7.91
C LEU A 124 22.25 23.49 7.14
N GLY A 125 22.07 24.78 7.41
CA GLY A 125 21.11 25.62 6.70
C GLY A 125 21.45 25.73 5.20
N ASN A 126 22.72 25.96 4.87
CA ASN A 126 23.18 25.99 3.48
C ASN A 126 22.99 24.63 2.80
N TYR A 127 23.37 23.54 3.49
CA TYR A 127 23.17 22.19 2.98
C TYR A 127 21.71 21.94 2.57
N ILE A 128 20.79 22.05 3.54
CA ILE A 128 19.36 21.73 3.36
C ILE A 128 18.71 22.61 2.29
N THR A 129 19.12 23.87 2.16
CA THR A 129 18.43 24.84 1.30
C THR A 129 19.03 25.04 -0.08
N LYS A 130 20.29 24.65 -0.31
CA LYS A 130 21.02 24.96 -1.56
C LYS A 130 21.73 23.78 -2.20
N GLU A 131 22.16 22.79 -1.41
CA GLU A 131 23.10 21.77 -1.88
C GLU A 131 22.49 20.36 -1.84
N MET A 132 21.59 20.11 -0.90
CA MET A 132 20.92 18.82 -0.70
C MET A 132 20.15 18.40 -1.96
N ASN A 133 20.51 17.26 -2.53
CA ASN A 133 19.75 16.63 -3.61
C ASN A 133 18.61 15.75 -3.04
N ALA A 134 17.58 16.42 -2.52
CA ALA A 134 16.48 15.72 -1.85
C ALA A 134 15.78 14.68 -2.75
N GLU A 135 15.65 14.94 -4.05
CA GLU A 135 15.03 14.02 -5.01
C GLU A 135 15.77 12.67 -5.09
N GLU A 136 17.11 12.71 -5.09
CA GLU A 136 17.95 11.51 -5.11
C GLU A 136 17.76 10.67 -3.84
N PHE A 137 17.69 11.29 -2.67
CA PHE A 137 17.47 10.56 -1.42
C PHE A 137 16.07 9.97 -1.36
N PHE A 138 15.05 10.73 -1.79
CA PHE A 138 13.68 10.21 -1.85
C PHE A 138 13.51 9.09 -2.88
N ALA A 139 14.28 9.06 -3.97
CA ALA A 139 14.25 7.96 -4.93
C ALA A 139 14.63 6.61 -4.28
N HIS A 140 15.46 6.63 -3.24
CA HIS A 140 15.91 5.46 -2.50
C HIS A 140 15.00 5.08 -1.31
N ILE A 141 13.94 5.85 -1.05
CA ILE A 141 12.85 5.38 -0.17
C ILE A 141 11.89 4.56 -1.04
N PRO A 142 11.69 3.26 -0.74
CA PRO A 142 10.70 2.46 -1.45
C PRO A 142 9.31 3.07 -1.29
N LEU A 143 8.50 3.01 -2.35
CA LEU A 143 7.09 3.43 -2.30
C LEU A 143 6.22 2.47 -1.48
N GLU A 144 6.72 1.26 -1.22
CA GLU A 144 6.05 0.26 -0.39
C GLU A 144 6.01 0.72 1.07
N ASN A 145 4.82 1.06 1.53
CA ASN A 145 4.56 1.42 2.91
C ASN A 145 4.63 0.14 3.77
N LYS A 146 5.82 -0.21 4.27
CA LYS A 146 6.09 -1.48 5.00
C LYS A 146 5.22 -1.74 6.24
N ASN A 147 4.50 -0.73 6.74
CA ASN A 147 3.62 -0.85 7.91
C ASN A 147 2.13 -1.07 7.58
N LYS A 148 1.73 -1.11 6.31
CA LYS A 148 0.37 -1.52 5.93
C LYS A 148 0.31 -3.05 5.87
N GLU A 149 0.19 -3.71 7.03
CA GLU A 149 -0.30 -5.09 7.04
C GLU A 149 -1.72 -5.07 6.47
N THR A 150 -1.86 -5.47 5.20
CA THR A 150 -3.14 -5.87 4.64
C THR A 150 -3.53 -7.19 5.30
N GLU A 151 -4.56 -7.16 6.14
CA GLU A 151 -5.17 -8.38 6.65
C GLU A 151 -6.41 -8.70 5.81
N MET A 152 -6.56 -9.96 5.39
CA MET A 152 -7.82 -10.38 4.78
C MET A 152 -8.85 -10.60 5.86
N ARG A 153 -9.91 -9.78 5.86
CA ARG A 153 -11.08 -10.04 6.69
C ARG A 153 -12.17 -10.67 5.84
N SER A 154 -12.71 -11.77 6.35
CA SER A 154 -13.94 -12.37 5.83
C SER A 154 -15.04 -12.16 6.85
N TYR A 155 -16.09 -11.43 6.47
CA TYR A 155 -17.26 -11.16 7.32
C TYR A 155 -18.43 -12.10 7.00
N GLY A 156 -18.22 -13.04 6.06
CA GLY A 156 -19.15 -14.11 5.74
C GLY A 156 -19.53 -14.17 4.26
N ARG A 157 -20.41 -15.11 3.94
CA ARG A 157 -20.96 -15.33 2.61
C ARG A 157 -22.47 -15.41 2.69
N GLN A 158 -23.16 -14.64 1.86
CA GLN A 158 -24.60 -14.76 1.66
C GLN A 158 -24.86 -15.38 0.29
N SER A 159 -25.93 -16.16 0.18
CA SER A 159 -26.32 -16.92 -1.02
C SER A 159 -27.77 -16.57 -1.32
N PHE A 160 -28.08 -16.33 -2.59
CA PHE A 160 -29.39 -15.92 -3.05
C PHE A 160 -29.81 -16.75 -4.27
N SER A 161 -31.09 -17.10 -4.34
CA SER A 161 -31.72 -17.38 -5.63
C SER A 161 -31.84 -16.09 -6.45
N LYS A 162 -32.16 -16.22 -7.75
CA LYS A 162 -32.46 -15.06 -8.61
C LYS A 162 -33.56 -14.19 -7.99
N GLU A 163 -34.68 -14.79 -7.62
CA GLU A 163 -35.84 -14.08 -7.08
C GLU A 163 -35.52 -13.43 -5.73
N GLU A 164 -34.77 -14.11 -4.86
CA GLU A 164 -34.36 -13.55 -3.57
C GLU A 164 -33.45 -12.34 -3.74
N PHE A 165 -32.52 -12.38 -4.70
CA PHE A 165 -31.63 -11.26 -5.00
C PHE A 165 -32.40 -10.07 -5.58
N GLU A 166 -33.25 -10.31 -6.59
CA GLU A 166 -34.10 -9.28 -7.21
C GLU A 166 -35.02 -8.61 -6.17
N GLU A 167 -35.64 -9.38 -5.27
CA GLU A 167 -36.49 -8.84 -4.19
C GLU A 167 -35.68 -8.06 -3.16
N THR A 168 -34.51 -8.57 -2.74
CA THR A 168 -33.68 -7.96 -1.70
C THR A 168 -33.12 -6.61 -2.13
N PHE A 169 -32.73 -6.50 -3.40
CA PHE A 169 -32.03 -5.35 -3.94
C PHE A 169 -32.88 -4.48 -4.87
N ASP A 170 -34.17 -4.79 -5.00
CA ASP A 170 -35.15 -4.10 -5.87
C ASP A 170 -34.60 -3.91 -7.29
N CYS A 171 -34.15 -5.00 -7.90
CA CYS A 171 -33.50 -5.00 -9.22
C CYS A 171 -34.02 -6.12 -10.12
N LYS A 172 -33.56 -6.14 -11.37
CA LYS A 172 -33.87 -7.21 -12.34
C LYS A 172 -32.61 -7.76 -12.98
N LEU A 173 -32.50 -9.08 -13.03
CA LEU A 173 -31.45 -9.82 -13.70
C LEU A 173 -31.99 -10.36 -15.02
N ASP A 174 -32.30 -9.46 -15.97
CA ASP A 174 -32.88 -9.81 -17.27
C ASP A 174 -31.92 -10.65 -18.15
N PHE A 175 -30.62 -10.57 -17.88
CA PHE A 175 -29.59 -11.39 -18.52
C PHE A 175 -29.52 -12.82 -17.98
N ALA A 176 -30.10 -13.10 -16.80
CA ALA A 176 -30.01 -14.41 -16.17
C ALA A 176 -30.94 -15.44 -16.83
N ASN A 177 -30.38 -16.61 -17.13
CA ASN A 177 -31.03 -17.75 -17.77
C ASN A 177 -31.00 -19.00 -16.86
N GLU A 178 -31.41 -20.16 -17.39
CA GLU A 178 -31.49 -21.42 -16.62
C GLU A 178 -30.13 -21.94 -16.11
N ALA A 179 -29.01 -21.41 -16.62
CA ALA A 179 -27.67 -21.77 -16.18
C ALA A 179 -27.26 -21.06 -14.88
N LEU A 180 -27.95 -19.97 -14.48
CA LEU A 180 -27.68 -19.32 -13.21
C LEU A 180 -27.99 -20.27 -12.05
N SER A 181 -26.95 -20.73 -11.36
CA SER A 181 -27.08 -21.70 -10.26
C SER A 181 -27.07 -21.01 -8.90
N ASN A 182 -26.28 -19.94 -8.76
CA ASN A 182 -26.18 -19.22 -7.49
C ASN A 182 -25.71 -17.78 -7.67
N ILE A 183 -26.18 -16.91 -6.77
CA ILE A 183 -25.64 -15.56 -6.58
C ILE A 183 -25.10 -15.49 -5.17
N LEU A 184 -23.83 -15.12 -5.04
CA LEU A 184 -23.19 -14.97 -3.73
C LEU A 184 -22.73 -13.53 -3.53
N ILE A 185 -22.88 -13.04 -2.32
CA ILE A 185 -22.20 -11.83 -1.87
C ILE A 185 -21.12 -12.28 -0.91
N TRP A 186 -19.87 -12.04 -1.31
CA TRP A 186 -18.70 -12.36 -0.51
C TRP A 186 -18.28 -11.09 0.20
N ASP A 187 -18.29 -11.10 1.53
CA ASP A 187 -17.70 -10.00 2.28
C ASP A 187 -16.26 -10.38 2.59
N TYR A 188 -15.43 -10.28 1.54
CA TYR A 188 -14.02 -10.66 1.53
C TYR A 188 -13.24 -9.48 0.96
N ARG A 189 -12.62 -8.69 1.83
CA ARG A 189 -11.84 -7.52 1.45
C ARG A 189 -10.48 -7.57 2.15
N PRO A 190 -9.39 -7.25 1.44
CA PRO A 190 -8.17 -6.81 2.08
C PRO A 190 -8.51 -5.56 2.89
N VAL A 191 -8.27 -5.61 4.20
CA VAL A 191 -8.40 -4.46 5.08
C VAL A 191 -6.99 -4.00 5.45
N ILE A 192 -6.67 -2.73 5.19
CA ILE A 192 -5.46 -2.15 5.78
C ILE A 192 -5.80 -1.96 7.26
N LYS A 193 -4.99 -2.49 8.19
CA LYS A 193 -5.15 -2.20 9.62
C LYS A 193 -5.03 -0.69 9.86
N VAL A 194 -6.16 -0.01 9.85
CA VAL A 194 -6.35 1.31 10.44
C VAL A 194 -7.24 1.07 11.65
N ASN A 195 -6.87 1.62 12.81
CA ASN A 195 -7.45 1.35 14.13
C ASN A 195 -8.99 1.55 14.24
N ASP A 196 -9.67 1.99 13.18
CA ASP A 196 -11.11 2.28 13.12
C ASP A 196 -11.84 1.67 11.89
N SER A 197 -11.38 0.54 11.35
CA SER A 197 -12.19 -0.15 10.29
C SER A 197 -13.49 -0.70 10.88
N PRO A 198 -14.66 -0.43 10.26
CA PRO A 198 -15.94 -0.90 10.80
C PRO A 198 -15.99 -2.43 10.89
N ASP A 199 -16.53 -2.92 12.01
CA ASP A 199 -16.57 -4.36 12.34
C ASP A 199 -17.54 -5.16 11.45
N GLU A 200 -18.45 -4.52 10.71
CA GLU A 200 -19.39 -5.17 9.79
C GLU A 200 -19.82 -4.22 8.66
N MET A 201 -19.77 -4.66 7.40
CA MET A 201 -20.38 -3.93 6.30
C MET A 201 -21.88 -4.30 6.21
N LYS A 202 -22.76 -3.36 6.53
CA LYS A 202 -24.21 -3.54 6.35
C LYS A 202 -24.58 -3.22 4.91
N VAL A 203 -24.53 -4.21 4.04
CA VAL A 203 -25.05 -4.08 2.66
C VAL A 203 -26.54 -3.74 2.74
N LYS A 204 -26.95 -2.58 2.22
CA LYS A 204 -28.35 -2.14 2.19
C LYS A 204 -28.86 -1.95 0.77
N THR A 205 -27.97 -1.74 -0.19
CA THR A 205 -28.25 -1.44 -1.60
C THR A 205 -27.27 -2.17 -2.51
N LEU A 206 -27.56 -2.25 -3.82
CA LEU A 206 -26.62 -2.79 -4.82
C LEU A 206 -25.27 -2.07 -4.78
N GLN A 207 -25.28 -0.76 -4.56
CA GLN A 207 -24.08 0.08 -4.50
C GLN A 207 -23.24 -0.16 -3.25
N ASP A 208 -23.76 -0.91 -2.26
CA ASP A 208 -22.97 -1.39 -1.12
C ASP A 208 -22.30 -2.74 -1.43
N ILE A 209 -22.71 -3.44 -2.49
CA ILE A 209 -22.08 -4.71 -2.88
C ILE A 209 -20.70 -4.40 -3.44
N ARG A 210 -19.72 -5.09 -2.87
CA ARG A 210 -18.30 -4.92 -3.18
C ARG A 210 -17.68 -6.12 -3.85
N HIS A 211 -18.26 -7.31 -3.67
CA HIS A 211 -17.85 -8.53 -4.35
C HIS A 211 -19.09 -9.39 -4.55
N LEU A 212 -19.60 -9.33 -5.78
CA LEU A 212 -20.69 -10.17 -6.26
C LEU A 212 -20.10 -11.36 -7.00
N VAL A 213 -20.54 -12.56 -6.66
CA VAL A 213 -20.13 -13.78 -7.36
C VAL A 213 -21.33 -14.38 -8.07
N ILE A 214 -21.18 -14.64 -9.36
CA ILE A 214 -22.18 -15.34 -10.17
C ILE A 214 -21.65 -16.72 -10.52
N GLU A 215 -22.39 -17.76 -10.14
CA GLU A 215 -22.09 -19.15 -10.43
C GLU A 215 -23.03 -19.67 -11.51
N LEU A 216 -22.46 -20.25 -12.57
CA LEU A 216 -23.19 -20.80 -13.70
C LEU A 216 -22.92 -22.30 -13.83
N ASP A 217 -23.97 -23.07 -14.11
CA ASP A 217 -23.95 -24.51 -14.31
C ASP A 217 -24.77 -24.88 -15.56
N TYR A 218 -24.10 -25.34 -16.62
CA TYR A 218 -24.73 -25.67 -17.89
C TYR A 218 -25.11 -27.16 -17.97
N ASP A 219 -24.36 -28.03 -17.29
CA ASP A 219 -24.62 -29.46 -17.11
C ASP A 219 -24.84 -29.79 -15.62
N LYS A 220 -26.10 -29.97 -15.25
CA LYS A 220 -26.56 -30.31 -13.89
C LYS A 220 -25.99 -31.62 -13.31
N ASN A 221 -25.23 -32.39 -14.10
CA ASN A 221 -24.50 -33.56 -13.61
C ASN A 221 -23.07 -33.24 -13.15
N TRP A 222 -22.61 -32.00 -13.31
CA TRP A 222 -21.31 -31.52 -12.88
C TRP A 222 -21.31 -31.24 -11.36
N GLU A 223 -20.23 -31.63 -10.67
CA GLU A 223 -20.06 -31.29 -9.25
C GLU A 223 -19.48 -29.88 -9.11
N GLY A 224 -20.37 -28.90 -8.90
CA GLY A 224 -20.06 -27.48 -8.66
C GLY A 224 -20.50 -26.57 -9.81
N PRO A 225 -20.14 -25.28 -9.81
CA PRO A 225 -20.31 -24.44 -10.99
C PRO A 225 -19.32 -24.83 -12.09
N GLU A 226 -19.72 -24.65 -13.35
CA GLU A 226 -18.83 -24.74 -14.51
C GLU A 226 -18.09 -23.43 -14.75
N VAL A 227 -18.79 -22.31 -14.57
CA VAL A 227 -18.22 -20.97 -14.69
C VAL A 227 -18.53 -20.17 -13.44
N ARG A 228 -17.54 -19.43 -12.97
CA ARG A 228 -17.68 -18.49 -11.87
C ARG A 228 -17.20 -17.12 -12.32
N LEU A 229 -18.02 -16.10 -12.08
CA LEU A 229 -17.67 -14.69 -12.26
C LEU A 229 -17.49 -14.05 -10.89
N ASP A 230 -16.31 -13.50 -10.62
CA ASP A 230 -16.01 -12.64 -9.49
C ASP A 230 -16.09 -11.18 -9.96
N CYS A 231 -17.10 -10.45 -9.49
CA CYS A 231 -17.39 -9.07 -9.90
C CYS A 231 -17.12 -8.14 -8.73
N ILE A 232 -16.07 -7.33 -8.81
CA ILE A 232 -15.52 -6.56 -7.70
C ILE A 232 -15.57 -5.07 -8.05
N THR A 233 -16.27 -4.29 -7.25
CA THR A 233 -16.48 -2.85 -7.46
C THR A 233 -15.65 -2.01 -6.51
N TYR A 234 -15.11 -0.88 -6.99
CA TYR A 234 -14.29 0.04 -6.20
C TYR A 234 -14.75 1.47 -6.42
N LYS A 235 -14.93 2.23 -5.35
CA LYS A 235 -15.24 3.67 -5.41
C LYS A 235 -14.00 4.47 -5.80
N LYS A 236 -14.13 5.25 -6.88
CA LYS A 236 -13.02 6.05 -7.43
C LYS A 236 -12.69 7.27 -6.58
N ASP A 237 -13.66 7.80 -5.84
CA ASP A 237 -13.49 8.94 -4.94
C ASP A 237 -12.95 8.54 -3.56
N ASP A 238 -12.86 7.24 -3.27
CA ASP A 238 -12.27 6.70 -2.06
C ASP A 238 -10.82 6.22 -2.35
N PRO A 239 -9.79 6.97 -1.92
CA PRO A 239 -8.39 6.59 -2.12
C PRO A 239 -8.05 5.21 -1.53
N TYR A 240 -8.79 4.77 -0.51
CA TYR A 240 -8.61 3.46 0.11
C TYR A 240 -9.10 2.34 -0.79
N GLU A 241 -10.28 2.47 -1.40
CA GLU A 241 -10.79 1.48 -2.35
C GLU A 241 -9.88 1.38 -3.58
N MET A 242 -9.31 2.50 -4.03
CA MET A 242 -8.36 2.52 -5.14
C MET A 242 -7.01 1.87 -4.80
N GLU A 243 -6.51 2.00 -3.56
CA GLU A 243 -5.30 1.29 -3.12
C GLU A 243 -5.51 -0.23 -3.04
N ILE A 244 -6.66 -0.66 -2.51
CA ILE A 244 -7.04 -2.09 -2.49
C ILE A 244 -7.12 -2.62 -3.92
N MET A 245 -7.80 -1.90 -4.82
CA MET A 245 -7.92 -2.28 -6.23
C MET A 245 -6.55 -2.58 -6.84
N GLN A 246 -5.57 -1.67 -6.67
CA GLN A 246 -4.22 -1.85 -7.19
C GLN A 246 -3.53 -3.08 -6.61
N ALA A 247 -3.68 -3.33 -5.30
CA ALA A 247 -3.11 -4.50 -4.65
C ALA A 247 -3.74 -5.81 -5.13
N GLU A 248 -5.06 -5.85 -5.30
CA GLU A 248 -5.77 -7.04 -5.76
C GLU A 248 -5.51 -7.33 -7.25
N LEU A 249 -5.45 -6.31 -8.10
CA LEU A 249 -5.04 -6.46 -9.50
C LEU A 249 -3.62 -6.99 -9.61
N ALA A 250 -2.67 -6.43 -8.84
CA ALA A 250 -1.29 -6.90 -8.82
C ALA A 250 -1.17 -8.34 -8.32
N GLY A 251 -1.94 -8.72 -7.30
CA GLY A 251 -2.04 -10.10 -6.80
C GLY A 251 -2.68 -11.05 -7.82
N GLY A 252 -3.64 -10.57 -8.61
CA GLY A 252 -4.26 -11.31 -9.72
C GLY A 252 -3.40 -11.44 -10.97
N GLY A 253 -2.21 -10.83 -11.01
CA GLY A 253 -1.32 -10.87 -12.18
C GLY A 253 -1.52 -9.72 -13.18
N TYR A 254 -2.27 -8.68 -12.82
CA TYR A 254 -2.57 -7.52 -13.66
C TYR A 254 -1.86 -6.28 -13.08
N ARG A 255 -0.57 -6.11 -13.40
CA ARG A 255 0.24 -4.96 -12.94
C ARG A 255 0.16 -3.81 -13.93
N GLU A 256 0.10 -2.59 -13.41
CA GLU A 256 0.15 -1.37 -14.22
C GLU A 256 1.48 -1.32 -15.01
N GLY A 257 1.39 -1.24 -16.34
CA GLY A 257 2.56 -1.20 -17.24
C GLY A 257 2.97 -2.54 -17.87
N ASP A 258 2.48 -3.67 -17.34
CA ASP A 258 2.82 -5.04 -17.79
C ASP A 258 1.57 -5.88 -18.11
N LEU A 259 0.48 -5.24 -18.57
CA LEU A 259 -0.72 -5.99 -18.93
C LEU A 259 -0.42 -6.97 -20.09
N PRO A 260 -0.85 -8.23 -19.98
CA PRO A 260 -0.68 -9.22 -21.06
C PRO A 260 -1.45 -8.77 -22.30
N ASP A 261 -1.01 -9.24 -23.47
CA ASP A 261 -1.72 -8.96 -24.73
C ASP A 261 -3.18 -9.45 -24.62
N PRO A 262 -4.18 -8.60 -24.90
CA PRO A 262 -5.56 -8.99 -24.75
C PRO A 262 -5.99 -9.96 -25.85
N ILE A 263 -6.89 -10.87 -25.50
CA ILE A 263 -7.67 -11.62 -26.49
C ILE A 263 -8.98 -10.88 -26.79
N THR A 264 -9.46 -11.01 -28.02
CA THR A 264 -10.75 -10.42 -28.44
C THR A 264 -11.81 -11.51 -28.51
N ILE A 265 -12.92 -11.30 -27.80
CA ILE A 265 -14.13 -12.15 -27.85
C ILE A 265 -15.30 -11.19 -28.07
N GLU A 266 -16.10 -11.43 -29.11
CA GLU A 266 -17.28 -10.61 -29.44
C GLU A 266 -17.02 -9.08 -29.40
N ASP A 267 -15.92 -8.65 -30.01
CA ASP A 267 -15.43 -7.26 -30.07
C ASP A 267 -14.98 -6.63 -28.73
N ALA A 268 -15.06 -7.36 -27.62
CA ALA A 268 -14.53 -6.95 -26.32
C ALA A 268 -13.12 -7.53 -26.07
N SER A 269 -12.29 -6.73 -25.38
CA SER A 269 -10.91 -7.11 -25.02
C SER A 269 -10.87 -7.68 -23.61
N TYR A 270 -10.19 -8.82 -23.48
CA TYR A 270 -10.05 -9.55 -22.23
C TYR A 270 -8.59 -9.91 -21.96
N TYR A 271 -8.19 -9.94 -20.69
CA TYR A 271 -6.81 -10.13 -20.27
C TYR A 271 -6.67 -11.44 -19.51
N ILE A 272 -5.70 -12.27 -19.85
CA ILE A 272 -5.44 -13.56 -19.17
C ILE A 272 -4.27 -13.39 -18.22
N SER A 273 -4.43 -13.73 -16.93
CA SER A 273 -3.32 -13.72 -15.98
C SER A 273 -2.38 -14.90 -16.18
N GLU A 274 -1.21 -14.66 -16.77
CA GLU A 274 -0.16 -15.67 -16.87
C GLU A 274 0.45 -15.93 -15.48
N GLY A 275 0.20 -17.12 -14.91
CA GLY A 275 0.81 -17.59 -13.67
C GLY A 275 -0.11 -17.68 -12.45
N ASN A 276 -1.33 -17.14 -12.50
CA ASN A 276 -2.30 -17.24 -11.41
C ASN A 276 -3.65 -17.74 -11.93
N GLU A 277 -3.81 -19.06 -11.97
CA GLU A 277 -5.13 -19.69 -12.09
C GLU A 277 -5.81 -19.62 -13.48
N ASN A 278 -5.12 -19.20 -14.56
CA ASN A 278 -5.71 -19.12 -15.92
C ASN A 278 -7.06 -18.37 -15.94
N MET A 279 -7.19 -17.33 -15.10
CA MET A 279 -8.39 -16.49 -15.06
C MET A 279 -8.35 -15.49 -16.21
N ILE A 280 -9.53 -15.11 -16.68
CA ILE A 280 -9.68 -14.02 -17.63
C ILE A 280 -10.36 -12.83 -16.96
N SER A 281 -9.87 -11.63 -17.21
CA SER A 281 -10.39 -10.40 -16.63
C SER A 281 -10.86 -9.41 -17.68
N SER A 282 -11.91 -8.67 -17.33
CA SER A 282 -12.35 -7.45 -18.00
C SER A 282 -12.48 -6.32 -16.98
N PHE A 283 -12.24 -5.10 -17.45
CA PHE A 283 -12.22 -3.90 -16.62
C PHE A 283 -13.21 -2.89 -17.21
N HIS A 284 -14.07 -2.37 -16.35
CA HIS A 284 -15.15 -1.46 -16.70
C HIS A 284 -15.19 -0.31 -15.70
N GLU A 285 -15.65 0.87 -16.10
CA GLU A 285 -15.77 1.99 -15.18
C GLU A 285 -16.88 2.97 -15.59
N ASN A 286 -17.35 3.74 -14.61
CA ASN A 286 -18.10 4.96 -14.81
C ASN A 286 -17.39 6.11 -14.05
N ASP A 287 -18.09 7.23 -13.82
CA ASP A 287 -17.54 8.38 -13.10
C ASP A 287 -17.28 8.09 -11.61
N GLU A 288 -18.05 7.19 -10.99
CA GLU A 288 -18.02 6.91 -9.54
C GLU A 288 -17.29 5.61 -9.18
N TYR A 289 -17.35 4.59 -10.03
CA TYR A 289 -16.91 3.23 -9.73
C TYR A 289 -16.01 2.65 -10.83
N PHE A 290 -15.04 1.88 -10.38
CA PHE A 290 -14.31 0.91 -11.19
C PHE A 290 -14.88 -0.49 -10.91
N LEU A 291 -15.01 -1.32 -11.93
CA LEU A 291 -15.48 -2.69 -11.86
C LEU A 291 -14.47 -3.62 -12.53
N TRP A 292 -13.97 -4.56 -11.75
CA TRP A 292 -13.20 -5.69 -12.22
C TRP A 292 -14.08 -6.94 -12.25
N ILE A 293 -14.21 -7.56 -13.42
CA ILE A 293 -14.86 -8.86 -13.57
C ILE A 293 -13.79 -9.88 -13.94
N SER A 294 -13.58 -10.85 -13.07
CA SER A 294 -12.74 -12.03 -13.31
C SER A 294 -13.61 -13.25 -13.53
N ALA A 295 -13.40 -13.96 -14.64
CA ALA A 295 -14.10 -15.21 -14.93
C ALA A 295 -13.16 -16.41 -14.79
N ARG A 296 -13.70 -17.49 -14.23
CA ARG A 296 -13.03 -18.78 -14.07
C ARG A 296 -13.88 -19.87 -14.71
N ILE A 297 -13.29 -20.65 -15.61
CA ILE A 297 -13.90 -21.88 -16.12
C ILE A 297 -13.29 -23.04 -15.35
N ILE A 298 -14.11 -23.70 -14.53
CA ILE A 298 -13.66 -24.64 -13.49
C ILE A 298 -13.00 -25.90 -14.06
N ASP A 299 -13.32 -26.28 -15.30
CA ASP A 299 -12.72 -27.45 -15.95
C ASP A 299 -11.21 -27.27 -16.25
N LEU A 300 -10.75 -26.06 -16.57
CA LEU A 300 -9.33 -25.71 -16.75
C LEU A 300 -8.49 -26.00 -15.50
N PHE A 301 -9.12 -26.00 -14.32
CA PHE A 301 -8.48 -26.29 -13.03
C PHE A 301 -8.46 -27.76 -12.67
N LYS A 302 -9.29 -28.57 -13.33
CA LYS A 302 -9.40 -30.01 -13.09
C LYS A 302 -8.57 -30.82 -14.10
N MET A 303 -7.83 -30.17 -14.99
CA MET A 303 -6.94 -30.82 -15.95
C MET A 303 -5.75 -31.46 -15.23
N GLU A 304 -5.36 -32.67 -15.66
CA GLU A 304 -4.22 -33.39 -15.06
C GLU A 304 -2.87 -32.73 -15.38
N GLU A 305 -2.79 -32.04 -16.52
CA GLU A 305 -1.64 -31.26 -16.96
C GLU A 305 -2.02 -29.78 -17.04
N GLU A 306 -1.06 -28.89 -16.79
CA GLU A 306 -1.28 -27.45 -16.95
C GLU A 306 -1.66 -27.15 -18.41
N PRO A 307 -2.81 -26.50 -18.66
CA PRO A 307 -3.22 -26.20 -20.03
C PRO A 307 -2.29 -25.17 -20.66
N THR A 308 -2.05 -25.33 -21.95
CA THR A 308 -1.31 -24.36 -22.76
C THR A 308 -2.11 -23.06 -22.91
N HIS A 309 -1.42 -21.96 -23.21
CA HIS A 309 -2.08 -20.67 -23.48
C HIS A 309 -3.15 -20.79 -24.58
N GLU A 310 -2.88 -21.54 -25.65
CA GLU A 310 -3.85 -21.77 -26.74
C GLU A 310 -5.11 -22.49 -26.27
N GLU A 311 -4.98 -23.53 -25.43
CA GLU A 311 -6.12 -24.27 -24.86
C GLU A 311 -6.96 -23.40 -23.91
N VAL A 312 -6.31 -22.52 -23.13
CA VAL A 312 -6.99 -21.55 -22.27
C VAL A 312 -7.81 -20.57 -23.10
N VAL A 313 -7.20 -20.00 -24.16
CA VAL A 313 -7.87 -19.06 -25.06
C VAL A 313 -9.07 -19.71 -25.75
N GLU A 314 -8.90 -20.91 -26.32
CA GLU A 314 -9.98 -21.66 -26.98
C GLU A 314 -11.14 -21.91 -26.00
N ARG A 315 -10.85 -22.32 -24.77
CA ARG A 315 -11.88 -22.59 -23.76
C ARG A 315 -12.68 -21.35 -23.38
N TYR A 316 -12.03 -20.19 -23.25
CA TYR A 316 -12.74 -18.93 -23.01
C TYR A 316 -13.55 -18.47 -24.23
N GLN A 317 -13.05 -18.66 -25.45
CA GLN A 317 -13.83 -18.36 -26.65
C GLN A 317 -15.13 -19.19 -26.74
N GLU A 318 -15.12 -20.43 -26.24
CA GLU A 318 -16.28 -21.32 -26.27
C GLU A 318 -17.29 -21.07 -25.14
N ARG A 319 -16.83 -20.69 -23.94
CA ARG A 319 -17.63 -20.79 -22.72
C ARG A 319 -17.73 -19.50 -21.91
N LEU A 320 -17.06 -18.42 -22.30
CA LEU A 320 -17.18 -17.15 -21.58
C LEU A 320 -18.63 -16.64 -21.66
N PRO A 321 -19.31 -16.38 -20.53
CA PRO A 321 -20.70 -15.94 -20.51
C PRO A 321 -20.78 -14.43 -20.75
N VAL A 322 -20.55 -13.98 -22.00
CA VAL A 322 -20.51 -12.55 -22.36
C VAL A 322 -21.77 -11.81 -21.92
N ASP A 323 -22.96 -12.37 -22.16
CA ASP A 323 -24.24 -11.79 -21.72
C ASP A 323 -24.30 -11.48 -20.22
N TYR A 324 -23.68 -12.32 -19.38
CA TYR A 324 -23.63 -12.10 -17.93
C TYR A 324 -22.61 -11.02 -17.56
N ILE A 325 -21.49 -10.92 -18.28
CA ILE A 325 -20.49 -9.88 -18.06
C ILE A 325 -21.11 -8.51 -18.39
N GLU A 326 -21.77 -8.39 -19.53
CA GLU A 326 -22.46 -7.16 -19.94
C GLU A 326 -23.59 -6.82 -18.96
N GLY A 327 -24.44 -7.80 -18.65
CA GLY A 327 -25.58 -7.61 -17.74
C GLY A 327 -25.17 -7.20 -16.33
N VAL A 328 -24.12 -7.79 -15.76
CA VAL A 328 -23.59 -7.40 -14.44
C VAL A 328 -22.92 -6.03 -14.50
N THR A 329 -22.24 -5.72 -15.60
CA THR A 329 -21.65 -4.38 -15.80
C THR A 329 -22.73 -3.31 -15.80
N GLU A 330 -23.83 -3.53 -16.53
CA GLU A 330 -24.99 -2.64 -16.48
C GLU A 330 -25.60 -2.58 -15.07
N LEU A 331 -25.78 -3.72 -14.39
CA LEU A 331 -26.38 -3.76 -13.05
C LEU A 331 -25.57 -2.97 -12.01
N LEU A 332 -24.23 -3.08 -12.04
CA LEU A 332 -23.38 -2.52 -11.00
C LEU A 332 -22.86 -1.11 -11.30
N LEU A 333 -22.79 -0.71 -12.57
CA LEU A 333 -22.31 0.62 -12.97
C LEU A 333 -23.40 1.58 -13.43
N ARG A 334 -24.64 1.15 -13.61
CA ARG A 334 -25.73 2.05 -14.02
C ARG A 334 -26.38 2.67 -12.78
N HIS A 335 -26.40 3.99 -12.71
CA HIS A 335 -27.22 4.71 -11.74
C HIS A 335 -28.66 4.72 -12.24
N GLU A 336 -29.60 4.30 -11.39
CA GLU A 336 -30.99 4.70 -11.55
C GLU A 336 -31.10 6.16 -11.08
N ASP A 337 -31.60 7.03 -11.96
CA ASP A 337 -31.95 8.43 -11.67
C ASP A 337 -33.16 8.55 -10.72
#